data_AF-A0A7M2T4X4-F1
#
_entry.id   AF-A0A7M2T4X4-F1
#
_cell.length_a   1.000
_cell.length_b   1.000
_cell.length_c   1.000
_cell.angle_alpha   90.00
_cell.angle_beta   90.00
_cell.angle_gamma   90.00
#
_symmetry.space_group_name_H-M   'P 1'
#
loop_
_entity.id
_entity.type
_entity.pdbx_description
1 polymer ?
#
loop_
_entity_poly.entity_id
_entity_poly.type
_entity_poly.pdbx_seq_one_letter_code
_entity_poly.pdbx_strand_id
1 'polypeptide(L)'
;MVEMTVRRRVLGLVVAAGVFMVAGAVGWWSSRSGGLLVVAQVLYHPVLIGLLVVAALTAAVIVGVRNLLFRSLVFVAAVLIGLLAVPISLFASTGREETMDEAAPDRSDRHLVVEEGAAMIDSIWWVYVDEGSGLTKRRWHVGYFNGASSNVLDEASWVGPDRVRLVTRDEGGAEVHLVDLTPESGEPLRTLSRG
;
A
#
# COMPACT_ATOMS: atom_id res chain seq x y z
N MET A 1 35.31 26.18 14.33
CA MET A 1 35.35 24.85 13.65
C MET A 1 34.18 23.95 14.04
N VAL A 2 33.85 23.81 15.34
CA VAL A 2 32.76 22.94 15.87
C VAL A 2 31.37 23.27 15.32
N GLU A 3 31.06 24.55 15.13
CA GLU A 3 29.73 25.00 14.67
C GLU A 3 29.42 24.63 13.20
N MET A 4 30.45 24.61 12.34
CA MET A 4 30.31 24.16 10.95
C MET A 4 30.02 22.66 10.86
N THR A 5 30.61 21.85 11.74
CA THR A 5 30.32 20.40 11.83
C THR A 5 28.92 20.10 12.32
N VAL A 6 28.40 20.86 13.29
CA VAL A 6 27.02 20.69 13.79
C VAL A 6 26.01 21.05 12.70
N ARG A 7 26.19 22.18 12.01
CA ARG A 7 25.29 22.60 10.93
C ARG A 7 25.24 21.59 9.77
N ARG A 8 26.40 21.03 9.38
CA ARG A 8 26.47 19.98 8.34
C ARG A 8 25.73 18.70 8.77
N ARG A 9 25.85 18.29 10.03
CA ARG A 9 25.15 17.11 10.57
C ARG A 9 23.63 17.31 10.59
N VAL A 10 23.17 18.47 11.09
CA VAL A 10 21.74 18.82 11.11
C VAL A 10 21.19 18.84 9.68
N LEU A 11 21.90 19.48 8.75
CA LEU A 11 21.50 19.51 7.34
C LEU A 11 21.40 18.10 6.74
N GLY A 12 22.39 17.23 7.00
CA GLY A 12 22.36 15.84 6.52
C GLY A 12 21.15 15.06 7.04
N LEU A 13 20.78 15.24 8.31
CA LEU A 13 19.61 14.60 8.91
C LEU A 13 18.28 15.12 8.32
N VAL A 14 18.20 16.43 8.08
CA VAL A 14 17.03 17.03 7.41
C VAL A 14 16.90 16.54 5.96
N VAL A 15 18.02 16.44 5.23
CA VAL A 15 18.05 15.86 3.88
C VAL A 15 17.59 14.41 3.90
N ALA A 16 18.08 13.61 4.86
CA ALA A 16 17.63 12.21 5.01
C ALA A 16 16.12 12.11 5.26
N ALA A 17 15.57 12.96 6.15
CA ALA A 17 14.12 13.04 6.37
C ALA A 17 13.36 13.39 5.08
N GLY A 18 13.88 14.33 4.29
CA GLY A 18 13.36 14.68 2.97
C GLY A 18 13.35 13.49 2.00
N VAL A 19 14.44 12.73 1.93
CA VAL A 19 14.55 11.53 1.09
C VAL A 19 13.51 10.47 1.49
N PHE A 20 13.35 10.21 2.78
CA PHE A 20 12.34 9.26 3.26
C PHE A 20 10.91 9.71 2.91
N MET A 21 10.59 11.00 3.07
CA MET A 21 9.28 11.52 2.65
C MET A 21 9.02 11.35 1.15
N VAL A 22 10.01 11.66 0.31
CA VAL A 22 9.89 11.46 -1.14
C VAL A 22 9.73 9.99 -1.48
N ALA A 23 10.51 9.09 -0.85
CA ALA A 23 10.39 7.65 -1.05
C ALA A 23 8.99 7.14 -0.68
N GLY A 24 8.44 7.59 0.46
CA GLY A 24 7.07 7.25 0.87
C GLY A 24 6.01 7.79 -0.09
N ALA A 25 6.18 9.01 -0.61
CA ALA A 25 5.27 9.59 -1.60
C ALA A 25 5.31 8.80 -2.93
N VAL A 26 6.50 8.38 -3.37
CA VAL A 26 6.67 7.53 -4.56
C VAL A 26 6.04 6.15 -4.35
N GLY A 27 6.23 5.53 -3.18
CA GLY A 27 5.58 4.28 -2.82
C GLY A 27 4.06 4.39 -2.85
N TRP A 28 3.50 5.42 -2.21
CA TRP A 28 2.06 5.68 -2.19
C TRP A 28 1.47 6.01 -3.57
N TRP A 29 2.21 6.74 -4.41
CA TRP A 29 1.77 6.97 -5.78
C TRP A 29 1.77 5.68 -6.60
N SER A 30 2.80 4.85 -6.41
CA SER A 30 2.96 3.57 -7.12
C SER A 30 2.00 2.49 -6.63
N SER A 31 1.41 2.62 -5.43
CA SER A 31 0.39 1.70 -4.94
C SER A 31 -1.01 1.98 -5.52
N ARG A 32 -1.17 3.04 -6.33
CA ARG A 32 -2.42 3.30 -7.07
C ARG A 32 -2.53 2.39 -8.28
N SER A 33 -3.74 2.27 -8.81
CA SER A 33 -4.01 1.53 -10.05
C SER A 33 -3.08 1.99 -11.18
N GLY A 34 -2.39 1.04 -11.81
CA GLY A 34 -1.43 1.26 -12.90
C GLY A 34 0.00 1.56 -12.46
N GLY A 35 0.25 1.65 -11.16
CA GLY A 35 1.58 1.88 -10.61
C GLY A 35 2.48 0.65 -10.71
N LEU A 36 3.79 0.87 -10.58
CA LEU A 36 4.80 -0.19 -10.60
C LEU A 36 4.72 -1.00 -9.31
N LEU A 37 4.37 -2.27 -9.45
CA LEU A 37 4.14 -3.18 -8.32
C LEU A 37 5.39 -3.30 -7.44
N VAL A 38 6.56 -3.46 -8.04
CA VAL A 38 7.83 -3.59 -7.29
C VAL A 38 8.14 -2.31 -6.50
N VAL A 39 7.87 -1.14 -7.07
CA VAL A 39 8.08 0.14 -6.37
C VAL A 39 7.11 0.26 -5.19
N ALA A 40 5.84 -0.12 -5.39
CA ALA A 40 4.87 -0.17 -4.30
C ALA A 40 5.31 -1.16 -3.22
N GLN A 41 5.69 -2.39 -3.57
CA GLN A 41 6.10 -3.41 -2.60
C GLN A 41 7.32 -2.99 -1.77
N VAL A 42 8.29 -2.29 -2.35
CA VAL A 42 9.52 -1.88 -1.65
C VAL A 42 9.34 -0.57 -0.87
N LEU A 43 8.57 0.39 -1.39
CA LEU A 43 8.48 1.74 -0.81
C LEU A 43 7.17 2.02 -0.09
N TYR A 44 6.14 1.21 -0.26
CA TYR A 44 4.85 1.41 0.42
C TYR A 44 4.87 0.82 1.85
N HIS A 45 5.73 1.40 2.68
CA HIS A 45 5.80 1.11 4.11
C HIS A 45 5.57 2.39 4.92
N PRO A 46 4.34 2.93 4.94
CA PRO A 46 4.06 4.27 5.47
C PRO A 46 4.45 4.41 6.95
N VAL A 47 4.25 3.36 7.75
CA VAL A 47 4.63 3.35 9.17
C VAL A 47 6.15 3.39 9.33
N LEU A 48 6.87 2.48 8.66
CA LEU A 48 8.33 2.42 8.73
C LEU A 48 8.97 3.72 8.26
N ILE A 49 8.53 4.23 7.10
CA ILE A 49 9.03 5.49 6.53
C ILE A 49 8.71 6.66 7.45
N GLY A 50 7.49 6.73 8.00
CA GLY A 50 7.11 7.75 8.98
C GLY A 50 8.01 7.73 10.22
N LEU A 51 8.30 6.54 10.77
CA LEU A 51 9.21 6.37 11.90
C LEU A 51 10.63 6.82 11.57
N LEU A 52 11.14 6.51 10.37
CA LEU A 52 12.46 6.96 9.92
C LEU A 52 12.54 8.49 9.79
N VAL A 53 11.48 9.14 9.28
CA VAL A 53 11.37 10.61 9.23
C VAL A 53 11.40 11.20 10.64
N VAL A 54 10.57 10.68 11.55
CA VAL A 54 10.50 11.14 12.95
C VAL A 54 11.84 10.95 13.65
N ALA A 55 12.50 9.81 13.45
CA ALA A 55 13.82 9.53 14.03
C ALA A 55 14.88 10.50 13.52
N ALA A 56 14.93 10.76 12.20
CA ALA A 56 15.89 11.67 11.60
C ALA A 56 15.70 13.12 12.09
N LEU A 57 14.45 13.59 12.16
CA LEU A 57 14.14 14.94 12.66
C LEU A 57 14.42 15.07 14.16
N THR A 58 14.09 14.06 14.96
CA THR A 58 14.42 14.01 16.39
C THR A 58 15.93 14.09 16.59
N ALA A 59 16.71 13.32 15.83
CA ALA A 59 18.17 13.39 15.88
C ALA A 59 18.69 14.78 15.47
N ALA A 60 18.10 15.42 14.46
CA ALA A 60 18.48 16.77 14.04
C ALA A 60 18.27 17.79 15.16
N VAL A 61 17.16 17.71 15.88
CA VAL A 61 16.87 18.55 17.05
C VAL A 61 17.84 18.29 18.19
N ILE A 62 18.09 17.01 18.53
CA ILE A 62 19.01 16.61 19.60
C ILE A 62 20.43 17.14 19.36
N VAL A 63 20.87 17.15 18.09
CA VAL A 63 22.20 17.64 17.71
C VAL A 63 22.24 19.17 17.58
N GLY A 64 21.18 19.79 17.05
CA GLY A 64 21.17 21.22 16.71
C GLY A 64 20.75 22.14 17.86
N VAL A 65 19.94 21.67 18.80
CA VAL A 65 19.40 22.49 19.89
C VAL A 65 20.21 22.29 21.17
N ARG A 66 20.62 23.38 21.81
CA ARG A 66 21.39 23.34 23.06
C ARG A 66 20.52 23.15 24.31
N ASN A 67 19.24 23.49 24.25
CA ASN A 67 18.33 23.41 25.39
C ASN A 67 17.96 21.95 25.72
N LEU A 68 18.36 21.48 26.90
CA LEU A 68 18.10 20.11 27.37
C LEU A 68 16.60 19.83 27.58
N LEU A 69 15.82 20.79 28.09
CA LEU A 69 14.38 20.60 28.30
C LEU A 69 13.67 20.35 26.96
N PHE A 70 14.00 21.15 25.95
CA PHE A 70 13.43 20.99 24.61
C PHE A 70 13.82 19.64 23.99
N ARG A 71 15.08 19.21 24.14
CA ARG A 71 15.55 17.90 23.66
C ARG A 71 14.79 16.76 24.32
N SER A 72 14.61 16.82 25.64
CA SER A 72 13.88 15.79 26.38
C SER A 72 12.42 15.72 25.94
N LEU A 73 11.76 16.87 25.77
CA LEU A 73 10.37 16.93 25.29
C LEU A 73 10.21 16.31 23.89
N VAL A 74 11.09 16.69 22.95
CA VAL A 74 11.05 16.13 21.58
C VAL A 74 11.34 14.64 21.58
N PHE A 75 12.30 14.18 22.39
CA PHE A 75 12.60 12.76 22.52
C PHE A 75 11.41 11.98 23.08
N VAL A 76 10.79 12.46 24.16
CA VAL A 76 9.60 11.83 24.76
C VAL A 76 8.46 11.79 23.74
N ALA A 77 8.20 12.88 23.01
CA ALA A 77 7.18 12.91 21.96
C ALA A 77 7.47 11.88 20.85
N ALA A 78 8.72 11.75 20.40
CA ALA A 78 9.10 10.77 19.40
C ALA A 78 8.91 9.32 19.88
N VAL A 79 9.23 9.04 21.15
CA VAL A 79 9.00 7.73 21.76
C VAL A 79 7.50 7.42 21.83
N LEU A 80 6.67 8.39 22.24
CA LEU A 80 5.21 8.22 22.28
C LEU A 80 4.62 7.98 20.89
N ILE A 81 5.08 8.71 19.87
CA ILE A 81 4.69 8.48 18.47
C ILE A 81 5.08 7.07 18.04
N GLY A 82 6.29 6.63 18.34
CA GLY A 82 6.75 5.27 18.04
C GLY A 82 5.90 4.20 18.72
N LEU A 83 5.57 4.39 20.00
CA LEU A 83 4.74 3.48 20.77
C LEU A 83 3.32 3.38 20.22
N LEU A 84 2.74 4.50 19.78
CA LEU A 84 1.39 4.54 19.18
C LEU A 84 1.38 4.02 17.74
N ALA A 85 2.48 4.16 16.99
CA ALA A 85 2.57 3.70 15.61
C ALA A 85 2.43 2.18 15.49
N VAL A 86 2.94 1.41 16.46
CA VAL A 86 2.85 -0.06 16.45
C VAL A 86 1.40 -0.56 16.49
N PRO A 87 0.56 -0.24 17.49
CA PRO A 87 -0.83 -0.70 17.50
C PRO A 87 -1.62 -0.16 16.31
N ILE A 88 -1.42 1.12 15.91
CA ILE A 88 -2.05 1.67 14.70
C ILE A 88 -1.68 0.86 13.47
N SER A 89 -0.42 0.44 13.34
CA SER A 89 0.03 -0.39 12.24
C SER A 89 -0.66 -1.75 12.24
N LEU A 90 -0.86 -2.39 13.39
CA LEU A 90 -1.57 -3.67 13.51
C LEU A 90 -3.05 -3.55 13.13
N PHE A 91 -3.70 -2.44 13.48
CA PHE A 91 -5.09 -2.17 13.08
C PHE A 91 -5.23 -1.77 11.60
N ALA A 92 -4.22 -1.13 11.02
CA ALA A 92 -4.21 -0.69 9.62
C ALA A 92 -3.70 -1.78 8.66
N SER A 93 -2.79 -2.65 9.12
CA SER A 93 -2.38 -3.87 8.44
C SER A 93 -3.39 -4.96 8.77
N THR A 94 -4.63 -4.78 8.32
CA THR A 94 -5.54 -5.92 8.21
C THR A 94 -4.84 -6.85 7.23
N GLY A 95 -4.26 -7.93 7.75
CA GLY A 95 -3.28 -8.76 7.05
C GLY A 95 -3.82 -9.17 5.69
N ARG A 96 -3.38 -8.46 4.64
CA ARG A 96 -3.76 -8.77 3.28
C ARG A 96 -3.00 -10.01 2.90
N GLU A 97 -3.69 -11.12 2.88
CA GLU A 97 -3.16 -12.37 2.40
C GLU A 97 -3.57 -12.53 0.95
N GLU A 98 -2.59 -12.83 0.10
CA GLU A 98 -2.87 -13.21 -1.27
C GLU A 98 -3.53 -14.60 -1.24
N THR A 99 -4.82 -14.65 -1.53
CA THR A 99 -5.60 -15.90 -1.52
C THR A 99 -5.68 -16.53 -2.90
N MET A 100 -5.40 -15.75 -3.95
CA MET A 100 -5.41 -16.23 -5.34
C MET A 100 -4.40 -15.46 -6.18
N ASP A 101 -3.65 -16.20 -7.00
CA ASP A 101 -2.84 -15.70 -8.12
C ASP A 101 -3.02 -16.67 -9.31
N GLU A 102 -3.75 -16.24 -10.33
CA GLU A 102 -4.04 -17.04 -11.52
C GLU A 102 -3.60 -16.33 -12.80
N ALA A 103 -2.74 -16.99 -13.58
CA ALA A 103 -2.32 -16.50 -14.89
C ALA A 103 -3.50 -16.44 -15.87
N ALA A 104 -3.53 -15.41 -16.71
CA ALA A 104 -4.54 -15.28 -17.75
C ALA A 104 -4.39 -16.40 -18.81
N PRO A 105 -5.51 -16.89 -19.39
CA PRO A 105 -5.47 -17.85 -20.48
C PRO A 105 -4.60 -17.32 -21.63
N ASP A 106 -3.69 -18.15 -22.14
CA ASP A 106 -2.77 -17.83 -23.24
C ASP A 106 -1.84 -16.61 -23.01
N ARG A 107 -1.76 -16.09 -21.77
CA ARG A 107 -0.93 -14.93 -21.39
C ARG A 107 -0.29 -15.09 -20.02
N SER A 108 0.99 -15.49 -20.00
CA SER A 108 1.77 -15.64 -18.76
C SER A 108 2.29 -14.32 -18.19
N ASP A 109 2.11 -13.21 -18.91
CA ASP A 109 2.49 -11.87 -18.46
C ASP A 109 1.37 -11.16 -17.71
N ARG A 110 0.23 -11.83 -17.49
CA ARG A 110 -0.94 -11.26 -16.85
C ARG A 110 -1.49 -12.20 -15.79
N HIS A 111 -1.76 -11.67 -14.62
CA HIS A 111 -2.17 -12.43 -13.45
C HIS A 111 -3.36 -11.77 -12.77
N LEU A 112 -4.38 -12.56 -12.41
CA LEU A 112 -5.50 -12.15 -11.58
C LEU A 112 -5.14 -12.46 -10.14
N VAL A 113 -5.05 -11.41 -9.33
CA VAL A 113 -4.62 -11.51 -7.93
C VAL A 113 -5.78 -11.08 -7.03
N VAL A 114 -6.10 -11.91 -6.04
CA VAL A 114 -7.07 -11.58 -4.99
C VAL A 114 -6.35 -11.51 -3.66
N GLU A 115 -6.46 -10.37 -3.00
CA GLU A 115 -6.00 -10.18 -1.63
C GLU A 115 -7.21 -10.14 -0.71
N GLU A 116 -7.20 -10.97 0.33
CA GLU A 116 -8.19 -10.98 1.40
C GLU A 116 -7.62 -10.35 2.66
N GLY A 117 -8.42 -9.52 3.33
CA GLY A 117 -8.12 -9.00 4.66
C GLY A 117 -9.39 -8.96 5.50
N ALA A 118 -9.32 -8.32 6.67
CA ALA A 118 -10.44 -8.28 7.61
C ALA A 118 -10.73 -6.86 8.10
N ALA A 119 -11.99 -6.43 8.10
CA ALA A 119 -12.48 -5.25 8.84
C ALA A 119 -13.15 -5.68 10.14
N MET A 120 -12.34 -5.96 11.16
CA MET A 120 -12.74 -6.48 12.49
C MET A 120 -13.47 -7.83 12.49
N ILE A 121 -14.63 -7.92 11.84
CA ILE A 121 -15.49 -9.12 11.80
C ILE A 121 -15.74 -9.55 10.34
N ASP A 122 -15.87 -8.59 9.42
CA ASP A 122 -16.17 -8.87 8.02
C ASP A 122 -14.88 -9.01 7.20
N SER A 123 -14.87 -9.92 6.23
CA SER A 123 -13.74 -10.07 5.29
C SER A 123 -13.82 -8.98 4.22
N ILE A 124 -12.67 -8.53 3.74
CA ILE A 124 -12.56 -7.56 2.64
C ILE A 124 -11.73 -8.18 1.54
N TRP A 125 -12.18 -8.09 0.30
CA TRP A 125 -11.43 -8.53 -0.87
C TRP A 125 -11.04 -7.36 -1.75
N TRP A 126 -9.77 -7.36 -2.16
CA TRP A 126 -9.24 -6.53 -3.21
C TRP A 126 -8.87 -7.41 -4.40
N VAL A 127 -9.40 -7.06 -5.57
CA VAL A 127 -9.13 -7.78 -6.82
C VAL A 127 -8.27 -6.91 -7.70
N TYR A 128 -7.17 -7.48 -8.16
CA TYR A 128 -6.18 -6.82 -8.99
C TYR A 128 -5.88 -7.62 -10.25
N VAL A 129 -5.43 -6.92 -11.28
CA VAL A 129 -4.74 -7.52 -12.42
C VAL A 129 -3.33 -7.00 -12.45
N ASP A 130 -2.39 -7.92 -12.38
CA ASP A 130 -0.98 -7.68 -12.50
C ASP A 130 -0.53 -7.90 -13.95
N GLU A 131 0.02 -6.86 -14.60
CA GLU A 131 0.48 -6.87 -16.00
C GLU A 131 2.01 -6.75 -16.07
N GLY A 132 2.63 -7.55 -16.93
CA GLY A 132 4.06 -7.53 -17.23
C GLY A 132 4.88 -8.41 -16.31
N SER A 133 6.20 -8.25 -16.37
CA SER A 133 7.15 -9.08 -15.63
C SER A 133 8.26 -8.27 -14.97
N GLY A 134 8.89 -8.87 -13.95
CA GLY A 134 10.04 -8.30 -13.25
C GLY A 134 9.79 -6.89 -12.70
N LEU A 135 10.74 -5.98 -12.96
CA LEU A 135 10.70 -4.60 -12.44
C LEU A 135 9.66 -3.69 -13.11
N THR A 136 9.13 -4.10 -14.26
CA THR A 136 8.11 -3.34 -15.00
C THR A 136 6.69 -3.83 -14.73
N LYS A 137 6.52 -4.83 -13.84
CA LYS A 137 5.21 -5.35 -13.45
C LYS A 137 4.36 -4.23 -12.87
N ARG A 138 3.15 -4.03 -13.41
CA ARG A 138 2.17 -3.04 -12.99
C ARG A 138 0.98 -3.72 -12.35
N ARG A 139 0.34 -3.05 -11.39
CA ARG A 139 -0.85 -3.56 -10.73
C ARG A 139 -2.04 -2.65 -10.98
N TRP A 140 -3.10 -3.20 -11.53
CA TRP A 140 -4.36 -2.50 -11.82
C TRP A 140 -5.44 -2.95 -10.85
N HIS A 141 -6.15 -2.00 -10.25
CA HIS A 141 -7.25 -2.29 -9.33
C HIS A 141 -8.54 -2.55 -10.10
N VAL A 142 -9.07 -3.77 -9.99
CA VAL A 142 -10.29 -4.22 -10.67
C VAL A 142 -11.51 -4.08 -9.77
N GLY A 143 -11.39 -4.45 -8.50
CA GLY A 143 -12.54 -4.57 -7.61
C GLY A 143 -12.20 -4.39 -6.13
N TYR A 144 -13.12 -3.78 -5.39
CA TYR A 144 -13.14 -3.74 -3.92
C TYR A 144 -14.49 -4.25 -3.41
N PHE A 145 -14.46 -5.21 -2.49
CA PHE A 145 -15.64 -5.86 -1.93
C PHE A 145 -15.54 -5.91 -0.42
N ASN A 146 -16.40 -5.14 0.25
CA ASN A 146 -16.56 -5.17 1.70
C ASN A 146 -17.57 -6.26 2.05
N GLY A 147 -17.14 -7.35 2.69
CA GLY A 147 -17.95 -8.52 3.01
C GLY A 147 -19.09 -8.32 4.00
N ALA A 148 -19.53 -7.09 4.22
CA ALA A 148 -20.83 -6.81 4.80
C ALA A 148 -21.90 -7.54 3.95
N SER A 149 -22.89 -8.13 4.64
CA SER A 149 -23.92 -9.13 4.24
C SER A 149 -24.49 -9.16 2.80
N SER A 150 -24.21 -8.18 1.94
CA SER A 150 -24.65 -8.10 0.55
C SER A 150 -23.54 -8.01 -0.51
N ASN A 151 -22.25 -8.04 -0.14
CA ASN A 151 -21.15 -7.80 -1.09
C ASN A 151 -19.98 -8.78 -0.92
N VAL A 152 -20.26 -10.02 -0.51
CA VAL A 152 -19.23 -11.06 -0.38
C VAL A 152 -18.73 -11.46 -1.76
N LEU A 153 -17.41 -11.40 -2.00
CA LEU A 153 -16.80 -11.94 -3.21
C LEU A 153 -16.79 -13.47 -3.09
N ASP A 154 -17.54 -14.15 -3.96
CA ASP A 154 -17.67 -15.61 -3.96
C ASP A 154 -16.69 -16.26 -4.94
N GLU A 155 -16.45 -15.61 -6.09
CA GLU A 155 -15.57 -16.14 -7.14
C GLU A 155 -14.91 -14.99 -7.91
N ALA A 156 -13.64 -15.17 -8.27
CA ALA A 156 -12.95 -14.37 -9.26
C ALA A 156 -12.25 -15.32 -10.24
N SER A 157 -12.50 -15.18 -11.54
CA SER A 157 -11.95 -16.09 -12.55
C SER A 157 -11.78 -15.40 -13.90
N TRP A 158 -10.89 -15.93 -14.73
CA TRP A 158 -10.75 -15.50 -16.12
C TRP A 158 -11.86 -16.09 -17.01
N VAL A 159 -12.43 -15.27 -17.88
CA VAL A 159 -13.30 -15.72 -18.99
C VAL A 159 -12.55 -15.76 -20.31
N GLY A 160 -11.46 -14.99 -20.40
CA GLY A 160 -10.52 -14.94 -21.52
C GLY A 160 -9.29 -14.11 -21.14
N PRO A 161 -8.31 -13.94 -22.03
CA PRO A 161 -7.05 -13.22 -21.73
C PRO A 161 -7.26 -11.76 -21.26
N ASP A 162 -8.35 -11.13 -21.69
CA ASP A 162 -8.65 -9.71 -21.45
C ASP A 162 -9.98 -9.48 -20.71
N ARG A 163 -10.54 -10.52 -20.06
CA ARG A 163 -11.83 -10.41 -19.38
C ARG A 163 -11.89 -11.24 -18.11
N VAL A 164 -12.21 -10.56 -17.01
CA VAL A 164 -12.37 -11.15 -15.68
C VAL A 164 -13.86 -11.26 -15.35
N ARG A 165 -14.25 -12.36 -14.71
CA ARG A 165 -15.57 -12.57 -14.10
C ARG A 165 -15.43 -12.53 -12.59
N LEU A 166 -16.25 -11.69 -11.97
CA LEU A 166 -16.36 -11.56 -10.52
C LEU A 166 -17.79 -11.92 -10.13
N VAL A 167 -17.94 -12.78 -9.13
CA VAL A 167 -19.24 -13.18 -8.61
C VAL A 167 -19.36 -12.68 -7.20
N THR A 168 -20.41 -11.90 -6.94
CA THR A 168 -20.77 -11.49 -5.59
C THR A 168 -22.00 -12.25 -5.14
N ARG A 169 -22.03 -12.67 -3.87
CA ARG A 169 -23.22 -13.30 -3.27
C ARG A 169 -23.82 -12.36 -2.22
N ASP A 170 -25.14 -12.21 -2.31
CA ASP A 170 -25.97 -11.51 -1.33
C ASP A 170 -27.17 -12.39 -0.90
N GLU A 171 -28.06 -11.84 -0.06
CA GLU A 171 -29.30 -12.50 0.36
C GLU A 171 -30.27 -12.76 -0.81
N GLY A 172 -30.14 -12.01 -1.92
CA GLY A 172 -30.96 -12.10 -3.12
C GLY A 172 -30.44 -13.06 -4.20
N GLY A 173 -29.20 -13.54 -4.07
CA GLY A 173 -28.59 -14.52 -4.97
C GLY A 173 -27.14 -14.19 -5.34
N ALA A 174 -26.69 -14.75 -6.47
CA ALA A 174 -25.37 -14.47 -7.03
C ALA A 174 -25.49 -13.45 -8.17
N GLU A 175 -24.74 -12.35 -8.10
CA GLU A 175 -24.61 -11.35 -9.16
C GLU A 175 -23.27 -11.54 -9.88
N VAL A 176 -23.30 -11.57 -11.21
CA VAL A 176 -22.12 -11.78 -12.06
C VAL A 176 -21.69 -10.46 -12.68
N HIS A 177 -20.44 -10.08 -12.47
CA HIS A 177 -19.82 -8.88 -13.02
C HIS A 177 -18.71 -9.25 -13.97
N LEU A 178 -18.83 -8.84 -15.24
CA LEU A 178 -17.75 -8.98 -16.22
C LEU A 178 -16.96 -7.67 -16.29
N VAL A 179 -15.65 -7.74 -16.15
CA VAL A 179 -14.75 -6.60 -16.29
C VAL A 179 -13.85 -6.83 -17.48
N ASP A 180 -13.99 -5.96 -18.47
CA ASP A 180 -13.13 -5.92 -19.65
C ASP A 180 -11.83 -5.18 -19.33
N LEU A 181 -10.73 -5.73 -19.82
CA LEU A 181 -9.41 -5.14 -19.74
C LEU A 181 -8.97 -4.66 -21.12
N THR A 182 -8.12 -3.65 -21.13
CA THR A 182 -7.43 -3.25 -22.35
C THR A 182 -6.43 -4.34 -22.76
N PRO A 183 -6.43 -4.78 -24.04
CA PRO A 183 -5.52 -5.84 -24.47
C PRO A 183 -4.04 -5.50 -24.29
N GLU A 184 -3.68 -4.22 -24.45
CA GLU A 184 -2.29 -3.76 -24.45
C GLU A 184 -1.68 -3.59 -23.06
N SER A 185 -2.47 -3.16 -22.07
CA SER A 185 -1.93 -2.76 -20.75
C SER A 185 -2.56 -3.49 -19.57
N GLY A 186 -3.64 -4.25 -19.77
CA GLY A 186 -4.38 -4.91 -18.69
C GLY A 186 -5.18 -3.95 -17.82
N GLU A 187 -5.23 -2.66 -18.20
CA GLU A 187 -6.01 -1.66 -17.48
C GLU A 187 -7.50 -1.98 -17.61
N PRO A 188 -8.25 -2.06 -16.50
CA PRO A 188 -9.67 -2.32 -16.54
C PRO A 188 -10.44 -1.12 -17.09
N LEU A 189 -11.38 -1.38 -18.00
CA LEU A 189 -12.26 -0.34 -18.55
C LEU A 189 -13.22 0.25 -17.50
N ARG A 190 -13.47 -0.53 -16.44
CA ARG A 190 -14.25 -0.10 -15.28
C ARG A 190 -13.73 -0.78 -14.02
N THR A 191 -13.77 -0.07 -12.91
CA THR A 191 -13.48 -0.62 -11.58
C THR A 191 -14.80 -0.81 -10.82
N LEU A 192 -14.91 -1.91 -10.10
CA LEU A 192 -16.03 -2.17 -9.20
C LEU A 192 -15.67 -1.76 -7.77
N SER A 193 -16.59 -1.07 -7.11
CA SER A 193 -16.46 -0.76 -5.68
C SER A 193 -17.80 -1.01 -5.03
N ARG A 194 -17.86 -2.03 -4.16
CA ARG A 194 -19.05 -2.45 -3.42
C ARG A 194 -18.68 -2.44 -1.93
N GLY A 195 -19.11 -1.38 -1.25
CA GLY A 195 -18.72 -1.02 0.12
C GLY A 195 -19.91 -0.98 1.06
#